data_AF-A0A286D8I4-F1
#
_entry.id   AF-A0A286D8I4-F1
#
_cell.length_a   1.000
_cell.length_b   1.000
_cell.length_c   1.000
_cell.angle_alpha   90.00
_cell.angle_beta   90.00
_cell.angle_gamma   90.00
#
_symmetry.space_group_name_H-M   'P 1'
#
loop_
_entity.id
_entity.type
_entity.pdbx_description
1 polymer ?
#
loop_
_entity_poly.entity_id
_entity_poly.type
_entity_poly.pdbx_seq_one_letter_code
_entity_poly.pdbx_strand_id
1 'polypeptide(L)'
;MTRSSPAWLAIGFAIALVGVGFPHWQLAYSQVGLPDSLYGPGLVAVAVVALMLRAFGTARFWKVWLIIAAAVPAAVAVRVAMDVTGDPTSHNLWPFELLIAAALGLAASLAGTLLGSLFLLRSSRRPD
;
A
#
# COMPACT_ATOMS: atom_id res chain seq x y z
N MET A 1 -22.99 -2.27 7.44
CA MET A 1 -22.31 -1.54 6.36
C MET A 1 -22.53 -2.29 5.05
N THR A 2 -22.99 -1.64 3.99
CA THR A 2 -23.08 -2.26 2.65
C THR A 2 -21.67 -2.47 2.07
N ARG A 3 -21.50 -3.44 1.17
CA ARG A 3 -20.19 -3.79 0.56
C ARG A 3 -19.53 -2.63 -0.20
N SER A 4 -20.31 -1.62 -0.61
CA SER A 4 -19.89 -0.45 -1.37
C SER A 4 -19.60 0.80 -0.52
N SER A 5 -19.64 0.68 0.82
CA SER A 5 -19.33 1.80 1.70
C SER A 5 -17.89 2.30 1.52
N PRO A 6 -17.66 3.62 1.40
CA PRO A 6 -16.31 4.18 1.30
C PRO A 6 -15.44 3.86 2.53
N ALA A 7 -16.05 3.54 3.67
CA ALA A 7 -15.35 3.10 4.87
C ALA A 7 -14.43 1.90 4.62
N TRP A 8 -14.80 0.97 3.73
CA TRP A 8 -13.96 -0.19 3.41
C TRP A 8 -12.64 0.18 2.72
N LEU A 9 -12.64 1.25 1.90
CA LEU A 9 -11.41 1.75 1.29
C LEU A 9 -10.50 2.39 2.34
N ALA A 10 -11.07 3.14 3.28
CA ALA A 10 -10.31 3.72 4.39
C ALA A 10 -9.72 2.64 5.31
N ILE A 11 -10.50 1.62 5.66
CA ILE A 11 -10.04 0.47 6.45
C ILE A 11 -8.93 -0.26 5.70
N GLY A 12 -9.12 -0.55 4.41
CA GLY A 12 -8.10 -1.19 3.59
C GLY A 12 -6.81 -0.38 3.49
N PHE A 13 -6.93 0.93 3.29
CA PHE A 13 -5.78 1.83 3.32
C PHE A 13 -5.04 1.75 4.65
N ALA A 14 -5.76 1.81 5.78
CA ALA A 14 -5.15 1.71 7.10
C ALA A 14 -4.44 0.37 7.31
N ILE A 15 -5.04 -0.75 6.86
CA ILE A 15 -4.42 -2.07 6.94
C ILE A 15 -3.15 -2.13 6.09
N ALA A 16 -3.17 -1.61 4.86
CA ALA A 16 -2.00 -1.57 3.98
C ALA A 16 -0.90 -0.66 4.56
N LEU A 17 -1.28 0.49 5.12
CA LEU A 17 -0.36 1.45 5.75
C LEU A 17 0.34 0.84 6.95
N VAL A 18 -0.41 0.20 7.85
CA VAL A 18 0.17 -0.49 9.01
C VAL A 18 0.98 -1.71 8.58
N GLY A 19 0.51 -2.47 7.59
CA GLY A 19 1.19 -3.66 7.09
C GLY A 19 2.57 -3.36 6.51
N VAL A 20 2.72 -2.27 5.75
CA VAL A 20 4.01 -1.83 5.22
C VAL A 20 4.81 -1.00 6.23
N GLY A 21 4.12 -0.13 6.98
CA GLY A 21 4.72 0.83 7.89
C GLY A 21 5.28 0.18 9.14
N PHE A 22 4.54 -0.73 9.79
CA PHE A 22 4.98 -1.36 11.03
C PHE A 22 6.37 -2.02 10.94
N PRO A 23 6.66 -2.92 9.97
CA PRO A 23 8.00 -3.50 9.85
C PRO A 23 9.04 -2.44 9.47
N HIS A 24 8.68 -1.49 8.60
CA HIS A 24 9.59 -0.44 8.14
C HIS A 24 9.99 0.52 9.28
N TRP A 25 9.05 0.89 10.15
CA TRP A 25 9.27 1.80 11.28
C TRP A 25 10.06 1.16 12.41
N GLN A 26 10.16 -0.18 12.47
CA GLN A 26 10.98 -0.88 13.46
C GLN A 26 12.46 -1.00 13.07
N LEU A 27 12.82 -0.70 11.82
CA LEU A 27 14.21 -0.77 11.36
C LEU A 27 15.03 0.37 11.98
N ALA A 28 16.24 0.03 12.41
CA ALA A 28 17.25 1.03 12.76
C ALA A 28 17.62 1.83 11.50
N TYR A 29 17.82 3.14 11.64
CA TYR A 29 18.08 4.03 10.50
C TYR A 29 19.25 3.54 9.62
N SER A 30 20.31 2.96 10.21
CA SER A 30 21.45 2.37 9.49
C SER A 30 21.09 1.17 8.57
N GLN A 31 19.89 0.62 8.71
CA GLN A 31 19.36 -0.49 7.90
C GLN A 31 18.27 -0.03 6.92
N VAL A 32 17.90 1.26 6.92
CA VAL A 32 16.87 1.82 6.04
C VAL A 32 17.51 2.24 4.72
N GLY A 33 17.84 1.23 3.90
CA GLY A 33 18.20 1.42 2.50
C GLY A 33 16.98 1.20 1.61
N LEU A 34 16.52 2.23 0.90
CA LEU A 34 15.54 2.04 -0.17
C LEU A 34 16.24 1.60 -1.46
N PRO A 35 15.65 0.66 -2.23
CA PRO A 35 14.31 0.07 -2.06
C PRO A 35 14.23 -1.13 -1.11
N ASP A 36 15.37 -1.67 -0.67
CA ASP A 36 15.46 -2.97 -0.02
C ASP A 36 14.64 -3.09 1.27
N SER A 37 14.55 -2.02 2.05
CA SER A 37 13.78 -1.99 3.31
C SER A 37 12.26 -2.10 3.10
N LEU A 38 11.77 -1.89 1.88
CA LEU A 38 10.34 -2.06 1.55
C LEU A 38 10.04 -3.44 0.98
N TYR A 39 11.05 -4.16 0.48
CA TYR A 39 10.86 -5.53 0.04
C TYR A 39 10.58 -6.43 1.25
N GLY A 40 9.42 -7.07 1.24
CA GLY A 40 9.04 -7.93 2.34
C GLY A 40 7.52 -8.11 2.47
N PRO A 41 7.07 -8.64 3.63
CA PRO A 41 5.67 -8.96 3.85
C PRO A 41 4.75 -7.74 3.77
N GLY A 42 5.27 -6.53 4.00
CA GLY A 42 4.52 -5.29 3.88
C GLY A 42 3.98 -5.03 2.47
N LEU A 43 4.83 -5.14 1.43
CA LEU A 43 4.39 -4.97 0.04
C LEU A 43 3.42 -6.08 -0.40
N VAL A 44 3.61 -7.29 0.12
CA VAL A 44 2.65 -8.39 -0.09
C VAL A 44 1.30 -8.04 0.52
N ALA A 45 1.27 -7.46 1.73
CA ALA A 45 0.03 -7.00 2.36
C ALA A 45 -0.69 -5.95 1.50
N VAL A 46 0.04 -5.00 0.90
CA VAL A 46 -0.52 -4.01 -0.04
C VAL A 46 -1.22 -4.70 -1.22
N ALA A 47 -0.56 -5.68 -1.85
CA ALA A 47 -1.13 -6.43 -2.96
C ALA A 47 -2.37 -7.26 -2.54
N VAL A 48 -2.31 -7.94 -1.38
CA VAL A 48 -3.41 -8.76 -0.86
C VAL A 48 -4.63 -7.89 -0.52
N VAL A 49 -4.43 -6.75 0.14
CA VAL A 49 -5.52 -5.82 0.46
C VAL A 49 -6.18 -5.28 -0.81
N ALA A 50 -5.38 -4.84 -1.79
CA ALA A 50 -5.89 -4.39 -3.09
C ALA A 50 -6.70 -5.48 -3.81
N LEU A 51 -6.21 -6.72 -3.78
CA LEU A 51 -6.90 -7.89 -4.31
C LEU A 51 -8.25 -8.10 -3.64
N MET A 52 -8.29 -8.17 -2.31
CA MET A 52 -9.53 -8.45 -1.57
C MET A 52 -10.59 -7.38 -1.81
N LEU A 53 -10.22 -6.09 -1.70
CA LEU A 53 -11.15 -4.99 -1.95
C LEU A 53 -11.70 -5.01 -3.37
N ARG A 54 -10.87 -5.37 -4.34
CA ARG A 54 -11.31 -5.45 -5.73
C ARG A 54 -12.17 -6.69 -5.98
N ALA A 55 -11.82 -7.84 -5.42
CA ALA A 55 -12.56 -9.10 -5.56
C ALA A 55 -13.97 -9.02 -4.94
N PHE A 56 -14.14 -8.26 -3.86
CA PHE A 56 -15.46 -8.02 -3.25
C PHE A 56 -16.28 -6.91 -3.93
N GLY A 57 -15.74 -6.28 -4.98
CA GLY A 57 -16.45 -5.22 -5.70
C GLY A 57 -16.64 -3.94 -4.86
N THR A 58 -15.80 -3.70 -3.86
CA THR A 58 -15.94 -2.57 -2.92
C THR A 58 -15.85 -1.22 -3.62
N ALA A 59 -15.03 -1.10 -4.67
CA ALA A 59 -14.93 0.12 -5.47
C ALA A 59 -14.43 -0.15 -6.91
N ARG A 60 -14.41 0.91 -7.72
CA ARG A 60 -13.85 0.92 -9.08
C ARG A 60 -12.34 0.63 -9.05
N PHE A 61 -11.84 -0.02 -10.10
CA PHE A 61 -10.44 -0.40 -10.29
C PHE A 61 -9.47 0.72 -9.91
N TRP A 62 -9.58 1.88 -10.55
CA TRP A 62 -8.69 3.03 -10.34
C TRP A 62 -8.70 3.54 -8.90
N LYS A 63 -9.86 3.52 -8.22
CA LYS A 63 -9.96 3.97 -6.84
C LYS A 63 -9.23 3.01 -5.90
N VAL A 64 -9.45 1.70 -6.03
CA VAL A 64 -8.75 0.68 -5.22
C VAL A 64 -7.25 0.78 -5.47
N TRP A 65 -6.84 0.80 -6.74
CA TRP A 65 -5.43 0.81 -7.11
C TRP A 65 -4.69 2.01 -6.49
N LEU A 66 -5.17 3.23 -6.74
CA LEU A 66 -4.49 4.46 -6.30
C LEU A 66 -4.53 4.65 -4.79
N ILE A 67 -5.68 4.37 -4.14
CA ILE A 67 -5.78 4.53 -2.67
C ILE A 67 -4.84 3.55 -1.97
N ILE A 68 -4.87 2.27 -2.34
CA ILE A 68 -4.02 1.27 -1.68
C ILE A 68 -2.54 1.47 -2.01
N ALA A 69 -2.22 1.92 -3.23
CA ALA A 69 -0.84 2.26 -3.60
C ALA A 69 -0.28 3.40 -2.73
N ALA A 70 -1.10 4.40 -2.39
CA ALA A 70 -0.68 5.55 -1.58
C ALA A 70 -0.26 5.19 -0.15
N ALA A 71 -0.59 3.99 0.34
CA ALA A 71 -0.18 3.55 1.67
C ALA A 71 1.35 3.44 1.81
N VAL A 72 2.05 3.09 0.72
CA VAL A 72 3.52 2.93 0.73
C VAL A 72 4.26 4.25 0.86
N PRO A 73 4.06 5.26 -0.01
CA PRO A 73 4.68 6.58 0.19
C PRO A 73 4.20 7.26 1.47
N ALA A 74 2.98 7.01 1.94
CA ALA A 74 2.53 7.51 3.23
C ALA A 74 3.33 6.91 4.41
N ALA A 75 3.63 5.61 4.38
CA ALA A 75 4.46 4.97 5.41
C ALA A 75 5.88 5.54 5.44
N VAL A 76 6.47 5.78 4.26
CA VAL A 76 7.80 6.42 4.14
C VAL A 76 7.75 7.87 4.62
N ALA A 77 6.73 8.64 4.25
CA ALA A 77 6.55 10.01 4.72
C ALA A 77 6.44 10.10 6.25
N VAL A 78 5.73 9.16 6.89
CA VAL A 78 5.66 9.06 8.35
C VAL A 78 7.05 8.80 8.93
N ARG A 79 7.84 7.90 8.33
CA ARG A 79 9.21 7.64 8.79
C ARG A 79 10.11 8.87 8.66
N VAL A 80 10.11 9.51 7.50
CA VAL A 80 10.86 10.76 7.25
C VAL A 80 10.49 11.82 8.27
N ALA A 81 9.20 12.00 8.56
CA ALA A 81 8.75 12.97 9.55
C ALA A 81 9.25 12.65 10.97
N MET A 82 9.25 11.37 11.37
CA MET A 82 9.79 10.95 12.68
C MET A 82 11.31 11.19 12.76
N ASP A 83 12.06 10.77 11.75
CA ASP A 83 13.53 10.83 11.79
C ASP A 83 14.05 12.28 11.66
N VAL A 84 13.41 13.12 10.84
CA VAL A 84 13.75 14.56 10.69
C VAL A 84 13.51 15.36 11.98
N THR A 85 12.57 14.95 12.83
CA THR A 85 12.36 15.62 14.13
C THR A 85 13.51 15.37 15.11
N GLY A 86 14.23 14.24 14.97
CA GLY A 86 15.41 13.92 15.76
C GLY A 86 16.70 14.46 15.15
N ASP A 87 16.86 14.27 13.84
CA ASP A 87 18.01 14.76 13.06
C ASP A 87 17.55 15.21 11.65
N PRO A 88 17.51 16.53 11.38
CA PRO A 88 17.09 17.08 10.10
C PRO A 88 17.92 16.64 8.89
N THR A 89 19.12 16.10 9.11
CA THR A 89 20.02 15.65 8.04
C THR A 89 19.80 14.19 7.62
N SER A 90 18.90 13.47 8.31
CA SER A 90 18.62 12.04 8.09
C SER A 90 17.99 11.72 6.73
N HIS A 91 17.24 12.65 6.12
CA HIS A 91 16.50 12.37 4.88
C HIS A 91 16.70 13.45 3.82
N ASN A 92 17.96 13.72 3.46
CA ASN A 92 18.29 14.73 2.45
C ASN A 92 17.73 14.39 1.04
N LEU A 93 17.35 13.13 0.81
CA LEU A 93 16.83 12.63 -0.46
C LEU A 93 15.35 12.21 -0.38
N TRP A 94 14.61 12.65 0.66
CA TRP A 94 13.22 12.26 0.89
C TRP A 94 12.30 12.38 -0.35
N PRO A 95 12.45 13.33 -1.29
CA PRO A 95 11.58 13.35 -2.47
C PRO A 95 11.78 12.12 -3.37
N PHE A 96 13.02 11.63 -3.49
CA PHE A 96 13.32 10.40 -4.23
C PHE A 96 12.84 9.16 -3.48
N GLU A 97 12.97 9.16 -2.16
CA GLU A 97 12.45 8.07 -1.32
C GLU A 97 10.94 7.89 -1.51
N LEU A 98 10.19 8.99 -1.52
CA LEU A 98 8.75 8.98 -1.80
C LEU A 98 8.43 8.54 -3.23
N LEU A 99 9.24 8.94 -4.21
CA LEU A 99 9.04 8.53 -5.60
C LEU A 99 9.23 7.01 -5.77
N ILE A 100 10.27 6.44 -5.16
CA ILE A 100 10.54 5.00 -5.15
C ILE A 100 9.39 4.28 -4.43
N ALA A 101 8.98 4.77 -3.26
CA ALA A 101 7.88 4.22 -2.49
C ALA A 101 6.56 4.24 -3.27
N ALA A 102 6.27 5.34 -3.99
CA ALA A 102 5.10 5.45 -4.85
C ALA A 102 5.16 4.45 -6.01
N ALA A 103 6.31 4.30 -6.67
CA ALA A 103 6.47 3.32 -7.76
C ALA A 103 6.24 1.88 -7.27
N LEU A 104 6.80 1.51 -6.11
CA LEU A 104 6.60 0.19 -5.50
C LEU A 104 5.15 -0.03 -5.08
N GLY A 105 4.53 0.95 -4.43
CA GLY A 105 3.12 0.90 -4.05
C GLY A 105 2.19 0.76 -5.25
N LEU A 106 2.45 1.51 -6.33
CA LEU A 106 1.70 1.39 -7.58
C LEU A 106 1.85 0.00 -8.18
N ALA A 107 3.06 -0.54 -8.27
CA ALA A 107 3.31 -1.87 -8.83
C ALA A 107 2.63 -2.99 -8.02
N ALA A 108 2.81 -2.99 -6.69
CA ALA A 108 2.22 -4.00 -5.81
C ALA A 108 0.69 -3.95 -5.79
N SER A 109 0.12 -2.75 -5.65
CA SER A 109 -1.33 -2.54 -5.66
C SER A 109 -1.95 -2.87 -7.03
N LEU A 110 -1.23 -2.59 -8.13
CA LEU A 110 -1.69 -2.94 -9.47
C LEU A 110 -1.83 -4.46 -9.62
N ALA A 111 -0.81 -5.22 -9.22
CA ALA A 111 -0.84 -6.68 -9.26
C ALA A 111 -2.04 -7.24 -8.46
N GLY A 112 -2.23 -6.74 -7.24
CA GLY A 112 -3.38 -7.10 -6.41
C GLY A 112 -4.72 -6.77 -7.06
N THR A 113 -4.89 -5.54 -7.55
CA THR A 113 -6.14 -5.07 -8.16
C THR A 113 -6.46 -5.82 -9.46
N LEU A 114 -5.45 -6.17 -10.26
CA LEU A 114 -5.64 -6.99 -11.47
C LEU A 114 -6.15 -8.38 -11.10
N LEU A 115 -5.49 -9.07 -10.16
CA LEU A 115 -5.92 -10.37 -9.68
C LEU A 115 -7.35 -10.32 -9.09
N GLY A 116 -7.65 -9.33 -8.25
CA GLY A 116 -8.98 -9.15 -7.69
C GLY A 116 -10.05 -8.91 -8.77
N SER A 117 -9.69 -8.24 -9.87
CA SER A 117 -10.60 -8.05 -11.01
C SER A 117 -10.89 -9.36 -11.75
N LEU A 118 -9.90 -10.25 -11.87
CA LEU A 118 -10.10 -11.58 -12.45
C LEU A 118 -11.07 -12.41 -11.60
N PHE A 119 -10.93 -12.38 -10.27
CA PHE A 119 -11.86 -13.05 -9.36
C PHE A 119 -13.28 -12.50 -9.45
N LEU A 120 -13.42 -11.18 -9.53
CA LEU A 120 -14.71 -10.52 -9.67
C LEU A 120 -15.41 -10.95 -10.98
N LEU A 121 -14.68 -10.97 -12.10
CA LEU A 121 -15.19 -11.40 -13.41
C LEU A 121 -15.60 -12.88 -13.41
N ARG A 122 -14.83 -13.75 -12.74
CA ARG A 122 -15.17 -15.18 -12.61
C ARG A 122 -16.44 -15.38 -11.79
N SER A 123 -16.61 -14.61 -10.72
CA SER A 123 -17.80 -14.68 -9.86
C SER A 123 -19.08 -14.32 -10.63
N SER A 124 -19.02 -13.31 -11.50
CA SER A 124 -20.17 -12.87 -12.33
C SER A 124 -20.59 -13.85 -13.44
N ARG A 125 -19.78 -14.89 -13.73
CA ARG A 125 -20.02 -15.84 -14.82
C ARG A 125 -20.50 -17.22 -14.35
N ARG A 126 -20.75 -17.43 -13.05
CA ARG A 126 -21.34 -18.70 -12.59
C ARG A 126 -22.78 -18.79 -13.10
N PRO A 127 -23.13 -19.77 -13.96
CA PRO A 127 -24.52 -20.08 -14.27
C PRO A 127 -25.16 -20.68 -13.02
N ASP A 128 -26.39 -20.25 -12.71
CA ASP A 128 -27.25 -20.92 -11.72
C ASP A 128 -27.67 -22.31 -12.20
#